data_AF-A0A6A4UJL2-F1
#
_entry.id   AF-A0A6A4UJL2-F1
#
_cell.length_a   1.000
_cell.length_b   1.000
_cell.length_c   1.000
_cell.angle_alpha   90.00
_cell.angle_beta   90.00
_cell.angle_gamma   90.00
#
_symmetry.space_group_name_H-M   'P 1'
#
loop_
_entity.id
_entity.type
_entity.pdbx_description
1 polymer ?
#
loop_
_entity_poly.entity_id
_entity_poly.type
_entity_poly.pdbx_seq_one_letter_code
_entity_poly.pdbx_strand_id
1 'polypeptide(L)' 'MSETYDAVFIGAGHNTLACALHLAARGWKVGLFEQAAVAGGAVKSGAYTLPGFRHD' A
#
# COMPACT_ATOMS: atom_id res chain seq x y z
N MET A 1 7.52 16.10 -16.91
CA MET A 1 8.82 15.73 -16.30
C MET A 1 8.69 14.30 -15.82
N SER A 2 9.60 13.40 -16.17
CA SER A 2 9.58 12.04 -15.62
C SER A 2 9.92 12.14 -14.14
N GLU A 3 9.02 11.73 -13.27
CA GLU A 3 9.36 11.53 -11.86
C GLU A 3 10.28 10.31 -11.77
N THR A 4 11.56 10.53 -11.48
CA THR A 4 12.49 9.46 -11.13
C THR A 4 12.19 9.00 -9.71
N TYR A 5 12.04 7.69 -9.53
CA TYR A 5 11.96 7.05 -8.22
C TYR A 5 13.28 6.30 -7.96
N ASP A 6 13.77 6.33 -6.72
CA ASP A 6 14.92 5.53 -6.28
C ASP A 6 14.55 4.06 -6.12
N ALA A 7 13.29 3.78 -5.79
CA ALA A 7 12.72 2.44 -5.74
C ALA A 7 11.27 2.43 -6.23
N VAL A 8 10.90 1.40 -7.01
CA VAL A 8 9.54 1.17 -7.48
C VAL A 8 9.02 -0.14 -6.92
N PHE A 9 7.81 -0.09 -6.38
CA PHE A 9 7.09 -1.23 -5.84
C PHE A 9 5.78 -1.45 -6.61
N ILE A 10 5.48 -2.72 -6.89
CA ILE A 10 4.22 -3.15 -7.50
C ILE A 10 3.43 -3.98 -6.49
N GLY A 11 2.22 -3.54 -6.18
CA GLY A 11 1.34 -4.07 -5.13
C GLY A 11 1.52 -3.36 -3.78
N ALA A 12 0.42 -2.92 -3.18
CA ALA A 12 0.35 -2.21 -1.91
C ALA A 12 -0.06 -3.13 -0.74
N GLY A 13 0.51 -4.33 -0.67
CA GLY A 13 0.36 -5.21 0.49
C GLY A 13 1.18 -4.72 1.70
N HIS A 14 0.89 -5.27 2.88
CA HIS A 14 1.55 -4.90 4.14
C HIS A 14 3.09 -4.93 4.08
N ASN A 15 3.69 -5.95 3.45
CA ASN A 15 5.14 -6.06 3.31
C ASN A 15 5.72 -4.90 2.49
N THR A 16 5.09 -4.59 1.35
CA THR A 16 5.51 -3.48 0.49
C THR A 16 5.37 -2.16 1.21
N LEU A 17 4.24 -1.91 1.87
CA LEU A 17 4.00 -0.66 2.61
C LEU A 17 5.02 -0.46 3.72
N ALA A 18 5.35 -1.52 4.48
CA ALA A 18 6.38 -1.47 5.51
C ALA A 18 7.76 -1.16 4.93
N CYS A 19 8.13 -1.83 3.83
CA CYS A 19 9.40 -1.60 3.15
C CYS A 19 9.51 -0.18 2.58
N ALA A 20 8.48 0.28 1.87
CA ALA A 20 8.42 1.61 1.28
C ALA A 20 8.51 2.71 2.36
N LEU A 21 7.83 2.52 3.50
CA LEU A 21 7.92 3.43 4.64
C LEU A 21 9.36 3.52 5.17
N HIS A 22 10.04 2.37 5.32
CA HIS A 22 11.43 2.34 5.77
C HIS A 22 12.40 3.02 4.82
N LEU A 23 12.20 2.91 3.50
CA LEU A 23 13.03 3.59 2.50
C LEU A 23 12.73 5.10 2.47
N ALA A 24 11.46 5.47 2.47
CA ALA A 24 11.03 6.87 2.51
C ALA A 24 11.56 7.60 3.76
N ALA A 25 11.53 6.94 4.92
CA ALA A 25 12.09 7.47 6.17
C ALA A 25 13.62 7.70 6.11
N ARG A 26 14.32 7.09 5.14
CA ARG A 26 15.75 7.29 4.87
C ARG A 26 16.01 8.24 3.70
N GLY A 27 14.99 8.96 3.24
CA GLY A 27 15.10 9.98 2.21
C GLY A 27 14.97 9.47 0.77
N TRP A 28 14.59 8.21 0.56
CA TRP A 28 14.38 7.68 -0.80
C TRP A 28 13.05 8.15 -1.37
N LYS A 29 13.04 8.56 -2.63
CA LYS A 29 11.83 8.81 -3.40
C LYS A 29 11.26 7.49 -3.91
N VAL A 30 10.25 6.97 -3.23
CA VAL A 30 9.62 5.68 -3.55
C VAL A 30 8.36 5.85 -4.40
N GLY A 31 8.21 5.01 -5.42
CA GLY A 31 6.98 4.88 -6.20
C GLY A 31 6.28 3.56 -5.84
N LEU A 32 4.99 3.61 -5.53
CA LEU A 32 4.22 2.43 -5.15
C LEU A 32 2.90 2.39 -5.93
N PHE A 33 2.69 1.31 -6.67
CA PHE A 33 1.58 1.19 -7.61
C PHE A 33 0.74 -0.03 -7.28
N GLU A 34 -0.56 0.17 -7.14
CA GLU A 34 -1.54 -0.88 -6.80
C GLU A 34 -2.66 -0.87 -7.83
N GLN A 35 -3.11 -2.07 -8.22
CA GLN A 35 -4.21 -2.24 -9.16
C GLN A 35 -5.56 -2.05 -8.45
N ALA A 36 -5.68 -2.50 -7.20
CA ALA A 36 -6.87 -2.33 -6.39
C ALA A 36 -7.12 -0.84 -6.04
N ALA A 37 -8.40 -0.50 -5.84
CA ALA A 37 -8.79 0.85 -5.45
C ALA A 37 -8.29 1.24 -4.04
N VAL A 38 -7.93 0.26 -3.20
CA VAL A 38 -7.50 0.47 -1.81
C VAL A 38 -6.30 -0.41 -1.51
N ALA A 39 -5.29 0.17 -0.85
CA ALA A 39 -4.11 -0.53 -0.38
C ALA A 39 -4.41 -1.47 0.81
N GLY A 40 -3.50 -2.41 1.09
CA GLY A 40 -3.57 -3.37 2.20
C GLY A 40 -3.40 -4.82 1.74
N GLY A 41 -3.77 -5.13 0.50
CA GLY A 41 -3.70 -6.48 -0.06
C GLY A 41 -4.61 -7.44 0.71
N ALA A 42 -4.04 -8.53 1.24
CA ALA A 42 -4.78 -9.50 2.05
C ALA A 42 -5.12 -8.99 3.47
N VAL A 43 -4.51 -7.87 3.91
CA VAL A 43 -4.84 -7.23 5.18
C VAL A 43 -5.79 -6.08 4.87
N LYS A 44 -7.08 -6.32 5.03
CA LYS A 44 -8.14 -5.33 4.77
C LYS A 44 -9.23 -5.51 5.79
N SER A 45 -10.05 -4.48 5.97
CA SER A 45 -11.30 -4.64 6.70
C SER A 45 -12.44 -3.98 5.95
N GLY A 46 -13.66 -4.49 6.11
CA GLY A 46 -14.85 -3.91 5.50
C GLY A 46 -16.16 -4.44 6.07
N ALA A 47 -17.25 -3.76 5.70
CA ALA A 47 -18.60 -4.20 6.02
C ALA A 47 -19.08 -5.20 4.96
N TYR A 48 -18.81 -6.48 5.18
CA TYR A 48 -19.04 -7.53 4.17
C TYR A 48 -20.31 -8.37 4.41
N THR A 49 -20.79 -8.44 5.65
CA THR A 49 -21.88 -9.37 6.01
C THR A 49 -23.13 -8.62 6.48
N LEU A 50 -23.04 -7.90 7.60
CA LEU A 50 -24.17 -7.23 8.25
C LEU A 50 -23.91 -5.72 8.39
N PRO A 51 -24.94 -4.87 8.20
CA PRO A 51 -24.84 -3.44 8.45
C PRO A 51 -24.35 -3.14 9.87
N GLY A 52 -23.40 -2.21 10.00
CA GLY A 52 -22.81 -1.81 11.28
C GLY A 52 -21.66 -2.69 11.77
N PHE A 53 -21.38 -3.83 11.12
CA PHE A 53 -20.24 -4.68 11.45
C PHE A 53 -19.08 -4.47 10.47
N ARG A 54 -17.85 -4.63 10.99
CA ARG A 54 -16.62 -4.56 10.22
C ARG A 54 -15.83 -5.85 10.46
N HIS A 55 -15.44 -6.49 9.36
CA HIS A 55 -14.69 -7.73 9.34
C HIS A 55 -13.31 -7.50 8.76
N ASP A 56 -12.36 -8.35 9.15
CA ASP A 56 -11.05 -8.48 8.52
C ASP A 56 -11.09 -9.53 7.40
#